data_AF-A0A7K4MKB5-F1
#
_entry.id   AF-A0A7K4MKB5-F1
#
_cell.length_a   1.000
_cell.length_b   1.000
_cell.length_c   1.000
_cell.angle_alpha   90.00
_cell.angle_beta   90.00
_cell.angle_gamma   90.00
#
_symmetry.space_group_name_H-M   'P 1'
#
loop_
_entity.id
_entity.type
_entity.pdbx_description
1 polymer ?
#
loop_
_entity_poly.entity_id
_entity_poly.type
_entity_poly.pdbx_seq_one_letter_code
_entity_poly.pdbx_strand_id
1 'polypeptide(L)'
;MLDYSGQLILTTLKESPKKYEKPLFHEDIFEHHPTVTRGIMMQRLNQDFEEEDLILGIDPGQRTGLSVFYYEKEIESSFHSSVEELVFHIIQILGGLRAKRKIVKIGNGNMVIAKQIVTMLNLKFCSSFELEFVDERKTSLKIKNFNQRGKRDMLSAKYISQRDGYRHSILPLSMTG
;
A
#
# COMPACT_ATOMS: atom_id res chain seq x y z
N MET A 1 16.16 -25.18 18.82
CA MET A 1 15.79 -24.91 17.41
C MET A 1 17.02 -24.41 16.63
N LEU A 2 18.18 -25.04 16.82
CA LEU A 2 19.44 -24.64 16.16
C LEU A 2 19.54 -25.17 14.71
N ASP A 3 18.69 -26.16 14.35
CA ASP A 3 18.75 -26.84 13.04
C ASP A 3 17.65 -26.41 12.05
N TYR A 4 16.82 -25.41 12.38
CA TYR A 4 15.83 -24.92 11.42
C TYR A 4 16.54 -24.14 10.32
N SER A 5 16.49 -24.62 9.07
CA SER A 5 17.18 -24.00 7.93
C SER A 5 16.40 -22.87 7.25
N GLY A 6 15.09 -22.76 7.48
CA GLY A 6 14.25 -21.72 6.86
C GLY A 6 14.57 -20.31 7.36
N GLN A 7 14.15 -19.26 6.64
CA GLN A 7 14.51 -17.87 6.93
C GLN A 7 13.59 -17.18 7.94
N LEU A 8 12.43 -17.79 8.24
CA LEU A 8 11.38 -17.22 9.08
C LEU A 8 10.71 -18.31 9.90
N ILE A 9 10.37 -18.03 11.15
CA ILE A 9 9.60 -18.93 12.00
C ILE A 9 8.18 -18.38 12.16
N LEU A 10 7.17 -19.19 11.87
CA LEU A 10 5.77 -18.94 12.20
C LEU A 10 5.38 -19.98 13.26
N THR A 11 4.89 -19.52 14.40
CA THR A 11 4.60 -20.37 15.57
C THR A 11 3.44 -19.80 16.37
N THR A 12 2.90 -20.57 17.31
CA THR A 12 2.00 -20.00 18.33
C THR A 12 2.80 -19.44 19.50
N LEU A 13 2.22 -18.50 20.28
CA LEU A 13 2.81 -18.02 21.54
C LEU A 13 3.15 -19.16 22.50
N LYS A 14 2.34 -20.21 22.51
CA LYS A 14 2.53 -21.39 23.37
C LYS A 14 3.71 -22.26 22.93
N GLU A 15 3.95 -22.34 21.62
CA GLU A 15 4.99 -23.19 21.01
C GLU A 15 6.29 -22.41 20.74
N SER A 16 6.29 -21.10 20.99
CA SER A 16 7.43 -20.23 20.73
C SER A 16 8.69 -20.66 21.48
N PRO A 17 9.82 -20.85 20.79
CA PRO A 17 11.08 -21.15 21.43
C PRO A 17 11.55 -19.97 22.30
N LYS A 18 12.14 -20.28 23.47
CA LYS A 18 12.72 -19.26 24.37
C LYS A 18 13.94 -18.54 23.78
N LYS A 19 14.62 -19.14 22.80
CA LYS A 19 15.79 -18.59 22.11
C LYS A 19 15.66 -18.87 20.62
N TYR A 20 15.86 -17.84 19.82
CA TYR A 20 15.80 -17.87 18.36
C TYR A 20 16.70 -16.77 17.79
N GLU A 21 17.34 -17.05 16.67
CA GLU A 21 18.16 -16.07 15.94
C GLU A 21 17.44 -15.54 14.69
N LYS A 22 16.44 -16.27 14.21
CA LYS A 22 15.68 -15.95 13.01
C LYS A 22 14.45 -15.13 13.33
N PRO A 23 13.97 -14.28 12.42
CA PRO A 23 12.74 -13.56 12.63
C PRO A 23 11.58 -14.52 12.90
N LEU A 24 10.75 -14.17 13.87
CA LEU A 24 9.68 -15.01 14.38
C LEU A 24 8.38 -14.21 14.40
N PHE A 25 7.33 -14.83 13.89
CA PHE A 25 5.96 -14.32 13.93
C PHE A 25 5.04 -15.29 14.65
N HIS A 26 4.06 -14.70 15.33
CA HIS A 26 3.05 -15.43 16.05
C HIS A 26 1.74 -15.44 15.26
N GLU A 27 0.73 -16.14 15.78
CA GLU A 27 -0.59 -16.23 15.16
C GLU A 27 -1.31 -14.87 15.05
N ASP A 28 -0.94 -13.89 15.88
CA ASP A 28 -1.47 -12.52 15.88
C ASP A 28 -1.16 -11.73 14.59
N ILE A 29 -0.11 -12.09 13.85
CA ILE A 29 0.23 -11.43 12.57
C ILE A 29 -0.89 -11.55 11.53
N PHE A 30 -1.77 -12.55 11.68
CA PHE A 30 -2.91 -12.79 10.80
C PHE A 30 -4.15 -11.96 11.17
N GLU A 31 -4.11 -11.17 12.25
CA GLU A 31 -5.13 -10.16 12.56
C GLU A 31 -5.05 -8.95 11.62
N HIS A 32 -3.90 -8.76 10.96
CA HIS A 32 -3.70 -7.72 9.96
C HIS A 32 -4.28 -8.14 8.59
N HIS A 33 -4.58 -7.14 7.75
CA HIS A 33 -4.91 -7.40 6.35
C HIS A 33 -3.75 -8.13 5.65
N PRO A 34 -3.99 -9.11 4.76
CA PRO A 34 -2.94 -9.90 4.11
C PRO A 34 -1.81 -9.08 3.47
N THR A 35 -2.13 -7.91 2.90
CA THR A 35 -1.14 -6.97 2.35
C THR A 35 -0.18 -6.45 3.42
N VAL A 36 -0.70 -6.09 4.59
CA VAL A 36 0.08 -5.63 5.73
C VAL A 36 0.92 -6.78 6.28
N THR A 37 0.33 -7.96 6.47
CA THR A 37 1.06 -9.18 6.88
C THR A 37 2.22 -9.47 5.92
N ARG A 38 1.99 -9.42 4.61
CA ARG A 38 3.03 -9.60 3.57
C ARG A 38 4.13 -8.54 3.69
N GLY A 39 3.78 -7.28 3.87
CA GLY A 39 4.75 -6.20 4.05
C GLY A 39 5.58 -6.38 5.33
N ILE A 40 4.96 -6.72 6.46
CA ILE A 40 5.65 -7.01 7.73
C ILE A 40 6.63 -8.18 7.57
N MET A 41 6.22 -9.24 6.86
CA MET A 41 7.12 -10.36 6.55
C MET A 41 8.34 -9.89 5.75
N MET A 42 8.14 -9.06 4.73
CA MET A 42 9.25 -8.50 3.95
C MET A 42 10.21 -7.65 4.79
N GLN A 43 9.69 -6.81 5.69
CA GLN A 43 10.52 -6.01 6.61
C GLN A 43 11.44 -6.87 7.47
N ARG A 44 10.91 -7.97 8.02
CA ARG A 44 11.69 -8.83 8.92
C ARG A 44 12.71 -9.67 8.19
N LEU A 45 12.44 -10.02 6.93
CA LEU A 45 13.34 -10.81 6.09
C LEU A 45 14.45 -9.96 5.46
N ASN A 46 14.19 -8.67 5.19
CA ASN A 46 15.18 -7.75 4.65
C ASN A 46 15.99 -7.09 5.78
N GLN A 47 17.01 -7.79 6.28
CA GLN A 47 17.87 -7.32 7.38
C GLN A 47 18.83 -6.19 6.98
N ASP A 48 19.10 -6.01 5.68
CA ASP A 48 20.21 -5.19 5.17
C ASP A 48 19.78 -3.94 4.37
N PHE A 49 18.48 -3.67 4.22
CA PHE A 49 18.01 -2.49 3.48
C PHE A 49 17.51 -1.42 4.45
N GLU A 50 17.96 -0.18 4.25
CA GLU A 50 17.34 0.97 4.90
C GLU A 50 15.83 0.97 4.64
N GLU A 51 15.04 1.63 5.50
CA GLU A 51 13.61 1.73 5.28
C GLU A 51 13.33 2.31 3.89
N GLU A 52 12.79 1.48 2.99
CA GLU A 52 12.45 1.87 1.63
C GLU A 52 11.11 2.62 1.57
N ASP A 53 10.86 3.26 0.44
CA ASP A 53 9.60 3.96 0.18
C ASP A 53 8.42 2.97 0.08
N LEU A 54 7.30 3.33 0.73
CA LEU A 54 6.00 2.70 0.54
C LEU A 54 5.19 3.55 -0.45
N ILE A 55 4.84 2.98 -1.60
CA ILE A 55 4.16 3.70 -2.67
C ILE A 55 2.81 3.06 -2.97
N LEU A 56 1.74 3.85 -2.90
CA LEU A 56 0.38 3.43 -3.24
C LEU A 56 -0.06 4.18 -4.50
N GLY A 57 -0.32 3.48 -5.59
CA GLY A 57 -0.90 4.02 -6.81
C GLY A 57 -2.41 3.82 -6.84
N ILE A 58 -3.16 4.88 -7.15
CA ILE A 58 -4.62 4.89 -7.15
C ILE A 58 -5.14 5.41 -8.49
N ASP A 59 -5.96 4.60 -9.16
CA ASP A 59 -6.64 4.95 -10.42
C ASP A 59 -8.12 5.26 -10.15
N PRO A 60 -8.52 6.53 -9.99
CA PRO A 60 -9.86 6.89 -9.57
C PRO A 60 -10.90 6.64 -10.65
N GLY A 61 -11.99 5.96 -10.29
CA GLY A 61 -13.09 5.65 -11.21
C GLY A 61 -14.27 4.98 -10.51
N GLN A 62 -15.30 4.59 -11.26
CA GLN A 62 -16.43 3.81 -10.71
C GLN A 62 -15.96 2.54 -9.99
N ARG A 63 -14.87 1.96 -10.47
CA ARG A 63 -14.05 0.99 -9.74
C ARG A 63 -12.68 1.63 -9.63
N THR A 64 -12.20 1.79 -8.41
CA THR A 64 -10.92 2.45 -8.16
C THR A 64 -9.84 1.39 -8.07
N GLY A 65 -8.84 1.46 -8.96
CA GLY A 65 -7.69 0.58 -8.92
C GLY A 65 -6.73 0.96 -7.80
N LEU A 66 -6.13 -0.03 -7.15
CA LEU A 66 -5.08 0.15 -6.15
C LEU A 66 -3.89 -0.74 -6.50
N SER A 67 -2.68 -0.18 -6.44
CA SER A 67 -1.43 -0.94 -6.51
C SER A 67 -0.51 -0.49 -5.38
N VAL A 68 0.06 -1.43 -4.65
CA VAL A 68 0.90 -1.16 -3.48
C VAL A 68 2.29 -1.72 -3.73
N PHE A 69 3.28 -0.85 -3.67
CA PHE A 69 4.69 -1.18 -3.82
C PHE A 69 5.44 -0.96 -2.53
N TYR A 70 6.28 -1.93 -2.19
CA TYR A 70 7.08 -1.90 -0.98
C TYR A 70 8.38 -2.69 -1.19
N TYR A 71 9.52 -2.14 -0.76
CA TYR A 71 10.85 -2.63 -1.16
C TYR A 71 10.94 -2.87 -2.68
N GLU A 72 10.47 -1.90 -3.47
CA GLU A 72 10.41 -1.92 -4.94
C GLU A 72 9.58 -3.07 -5.57
N LYS A 73 8.87 -3.87 -4.75
CA LYS A 73 8.05 -5.00 -5.21
C LYS A 73 6.57 -4.69 -5.05
N GLU A 74 5.77 -5.09 -6.04
CA GLU A 74 4.31 -5.01 -5.95
C GLU A 74 3.81 -6.06 -4.94
N ILE A 75 3.30 -5.59 -3.80
CA ILE A 75 2.76 -6.45 -2.74
C ILE A 75 1.24 -6.63 -2.84
N GLU A 76 0.56 -5.72 -3.56
CA GLU A 76 -0.87 -5.81 -3.85
C GLU A 76 -1.20 -5.17 -5.21
N SER A 77 -2.16 -5.77 -5.89
CA SER A 77 -2.83 -5.24 -7.08
C SER A 77 -4.31 -5.58 -6.95
N SER A 78 -5.18 -4.58 -6.77
CA SER A 78 -6.59 -4.79 -6.44
C SER A 78 -7.47 -3.67 -7.02
N PHE A 79 -8.78 -3.81 -6.85
CA PHE A 79 -9.75 -2.75 -7.17
C PHE A 79 -10.83 -2.71 -6.09
N HIS A 80 -11.39 -1.53 -5.87
CA HIS A 80 -12.43 -1.29 -4.87
C HIS A 80 -13.63 -0.63 -5.53
N SER A 81 -14.83 -1.08 -5.17
CA SER A 81 -16.09 -0.50 -5.67
C SER A 81 -16.58 0.65 -4.80
N SER A 82 -16.04 0.79 -3.59
CA SER A 82 -16.34 1.85 -2.63
C SER A 82 -15.10 2.67 -2.30
N VAL A 83 -15.23 4.00 -2.33
CA VAL A 83 -14.18 4.92 -1.87
C VAL A 83 -13.91 4.73 -0.38
N GLU A 84 -14.93 4.41 0.40
CA GLU A 84 -14.77 4.22 1.84
C GLU A 84 -13.97 2.97 2.19
N GLU A 85 -14.27 1.85 1.54
CA GLU A 85 -13.51 0.60 1.71
C GLU A 85 -12.06 0.78 1.29
N LEU A 86 -11.83 1.44 0.15
CA LEU A 86 -10.50 1.78 -0.32
C LEU A 86 -9.72 2.60 0.70
N VAL A 87 -10.32 3.68 1.23
CA VAL A 87 -9.67 4.56 2.20
C VAL A 87 -9.35 3.81 3.50
N PHE A 88 -10.27 2.98 3.99
CA PHE A 88 -10.03 2.16 5.17
C PHE A 88 -8.85 1.20 4.96
N HIS A 89 -8.80 0.53 3.82
CA HIS A 89 -7.71 -0.36 3.46
C HIS A 89 -6.37 0.37 3.32
N ILE A 90 -6.35 1.55 2.67
CA ILE A 90 -5.17 2.42 2.60
C ILE A 90 -4.67 2.77 4.01
N ILE A 91 -5.56 3.12 4.94
CA ILE A 91 -5.20 3.45 6.31
C ILE A 91 -4.56 2.25 7.03
N GLN A 92 -5.09 1.04 6.82
CA GLN A 92 -4.49 -0.18 7.36
C GLN A 92 -3.08 -0.39 6.81
N ILE A 93 -2.85 -0.17 5.52
CA ILE A 93 -1.53 -0.26 4.88
C ILE A 93 -0.57 0.80 5.43
N LEU A 94 -0.99 2.07 5.43
CA LEU A 94 -0.17 3.19 5.88
C LEU A 94 0.15 3.12 7.38
N GLY A 95 -0.78 2.64 8.20
CA GLY A 95 -0.57 2.46 9.64
C GLY A 95 0.23 1.20 9.98
N GLY A 96 0.03 0.12 9.21
CA GLY A 96 0.65 -1.18 9.48
C GLY A 96 2.08 -1.33 9.00
N LEU A 97 2.49 -0.57 7.97
CA LEU A 97 3.84 -0.66 7.39
C LEU A 97 4.72 0.53 7.79
N ARG A 98 5.98 0.23 8.12
CA ARG A 98 7.02 1.24 8.39
C ARG A 98 7.80 1.52 7.12
N ALA A 99 8.04 2.78 6.82
CA ALA A 99 8.71 3.20 5.61
C ALA A 99 9.28 4.59 5.86
N LYS A 100 10.44 4.87 5.27
CA LYS A 100 11.09 6.19 5.34
C LYS A 100 10.18 7.26 4.74
N ARG A 101 9.50 6.93 3.64
CA ARG A 101 8.49 7.77 3.00
C ARG A 101 7.27 6.94 2.65
N LYS A 102 6.10 7.52 2.87
CA LYS A 102 4.80 6.95 2.52
C LYS A 102 4.17 7.86 1.48
N ILE A 103 4.04 7.37 0.26
CA ILE A 103 3.63 8.17 -0.89
C ILE A 103 2.34 7.60 -1.46
N VAL A 104 1.30 8.42 -1.50
CA VAL A 104 0.03 8.11 -2.15
C VAL A 104 -0.04 8.87 -3.47
N LYS A 105 0.01 8.15 -4.58
CA LYS A 105 -0.09 8.69 -5.94
C LYS A 105 -1.49 8.47 -6.48
N ILE A 106 -2.17 9.53 -6.89
CA ILE A 106 -3.55 9.48 -7.40
C ILE A 106 -3.59 10.03 -8.83
N GLY A 107 -4.16 9.26 -9.74
CA GLY A 107 -4.42 9.71 -11.10
C GLY A 107 -5.40 10.89 -11.17
N ASN A 108 -5.26 11.74 -12.18
CA ASN A 108 -6.09 12.94 -12.37
C ASN A 108 -7.29 12.76 -13.32
N GLY A 109 -7.62 11.53 -13.72
CA GLY A 109 -8.65 11.23 -14.72
C GLY A 109 -10.07 11.45 -14.20
N ASN A 110 -10.33 11.10 -12.95
CA ASN A 110 -11.57 11.44 -12.25
C ASN A 110 -11.29 12.26 -10.99
N MET A 111 -11.17 13.58 -11.16
CA MET A 111 -10.86 14.50 -10.07
C MET A 111 -11.93 14.60 -8.98
N VAL A 112 -13.18 14.22 -9.26
CA VAL A 112 -14.24 14.19 -8.25
C VAL A 112 -13.94 13.08 -7.23
N ILE A 113 -13.69 11.87 -7.71
CA ILE A 113 -13.33 10.72 -6.87
C ILE A 113 -11.95 10.92 -6.23
N ALA A 114 -10.98 11.44 -6.98
CA ALA A 114 -9.63 11.71 -6.46
C ALA A 114 -9.67 12.66 -5.24
N LYS A 115 -10.41 13.78 -5.35
CA LYS A 115 -10.57 14.72 -4.22
C LYS A 115 -11.31 14.07 -3.05
N GLN A 116 -12.32 13.24 -3.31
CA GLN A 116 -13.03 12.53 -2.25
C GLN A 116 -12.10 11.61 -1.45
N ILE A 117 -11.24 10.84 -2.14
CA ILE A 117 -10.23 9.97 -1.51
C ILE A 117 -9.29 10.80 -0.63
N VAL A 118 -8.75 11.91 -1.15
CA VAL A 118 -7.83 12.79 -0.39
C VAL A 118 -8.50 13.36 0.84
N THR A 119 -9.71 13.91 0.72
CA THR A 119 -10.45 14.47 1.86
C THR A 119 -10.69 13.41 2.92
N MET A 120 -11.12 12.21 2.54
CA MET A 120 -11.36 11.13 3.50
C MET A 120 -10.08 10.63 4.16
N LEU A 121 -8.97 10.52 3.42
CA LEU A 121 -7.66 10.19 3.99
C LEU A 121 -7.21 11.25 5.01
N ASN A 122 -7.32 12.53 4.68
CA ASN A 122 -6.92 13.62 5.58
C ASN A 122 -7.74 13.67 6.87
N LEU A 123 -9.02 13.29 6.80
CA LEU A 123 -9.90 13.26 7.95
C LEU A 123 -9.69 12.01 8.83
N LYS A 124 -9.41 10.86 8.21
CA LYS A 124 -9.37 9.56 8.91
C LYS A 124 -7.96 9.10 9.27
N PHE A 125 -6.90 9.61 8.62
CA PHE A 125 -5.52 9.22 8.87
C PHE A 125 -4.75 10.29 9.63
N CYS A 126 -4.30 9.95 10.84
CA CYS A 126 -3.67 10.90 11.77
C CYS A 126 -2.14 10.97 11.66
N SER A 127 -1.54 10.47 10.59
CA SER A 127 -0.08 10.48 10.39
C SER A 127 0.28 11.10 9.04
N SER A 128 1.54 11.51 8.90
CA SER A 128 2.02 12.14 7.66
C SER A 128 2.18 11.14 6.53
N PHE A 129 1.85 11.62 5.32
CA PHE A 129 2.13 10.95 4.06
C PHE A 129 2.29 11.99 2.96
N GLU A 130 3.00 11.64 1.90
CA GLU A 130 3.15 12.48 0.72
C GLU A 130 2.01 12.16 -0.27
N LEU A 131 1.36 13.19 -0.82
CA LEU A 131 0.37 13.03 -1.87
C LEU A 131 0.95 13.52 -3.20
N GLU A 132 0.73 12.74 -4.26
CA GLU A 132 1.15 13.12 -5.61
C GLU A 132 -0.01 12.95 -6.58
N PHE A 133 -0.36 14.02 -7.31
CA PHE A 133 -1.30 13.90 -8.42
C PHE A 133 -0.54 13.61 -9.71
N VAL A 134 -0.94 12.53 -10.40
CA VAL A 134 -0.28 12.04 -11.61
C VAL A 134 -1.15 12.30 -12.83
N ASP A 135 -0.55 12.81 -13.91
CA ASP A 135 -1.28 13.06 -15.16
C ASP A 135 -1.55 11.77 -15.97
N GLU A 136 -2.84 11.48 -16.16
CA GLU A 136 -3.34 10.32 -16.89
C GLU A 136 -3.41 10.55 -18.42
N ARG A 137 -3.16 11.77 -18.94
CA ARG A 137 -3.30 12.05 -20.39
C ARG A 137 -2.45 11.18 -21.32
N LYS A 138 -1.47 10.44 -20.77
CA LYS A 138 -0.66 9.43 -21.47
C LYS A 138 -0.88 7.98 -20.99
N THR A 139 -1.95 7.67 -20.24
CA THR A 139 -2.29 6.29 -19.78
C THR A 139 -3.12 5.52 -20.82
N SER A 140 -3.08 5.92 -22.09
CA SER A 140 -3.81 5.32 -23.21
C SER A 140 -3.27 3.95 -23.67
N LEU A 141 -2.68 3.14 -22.78
CA LEU A 141 -2.66 1.68 -22.93
C LEU A 141 -4.00 1.11 -22.45
N LYS A 142 -5.11 1.67 -22.95
CA LYS A 142 -6.44 1.08 -22.76
C LYS A 142 -6.44 -0.21 -23.57
N ILE A 143 -6.20 -1.35 -22.92
CA ILE A 143 -6.52 -2.67 -23.48
C ILE A 143 -7.95 -2.55 -24.03
N LYS A 144 -8.08 -2.62 -25.36
CA LYS A 144 -9.34 -2.33 -26.09
C LYS A 144 -10.44 -3.37 -25.81
N ASN A 145 -10.14 -4.42 -25.04
CA ASN A 145 -11.08 -5.48 -24.73
C ASN A 145 -11.99 -5.08 -23.56
N PHE A 146 -13.28 -4.94 -23.85
CA PHE A 146 -14.33 -4.56 -22.90
C PHE A 146 -14.48 -5.56 -21.73
N ASN A 147 -14.12 -6.83 -21.93
CA ASN A 147 -14.33 -7.91 -20.97
C ASN A 147 -13.24 -8.05 -19.89
N GLN A 148 -12.26 -7.13 -19.83
CA GLN A 148 -11.14 -7.19 -18.86
C GLN A 148 -11.02 -5.91 -18.01
N ARG A 149 -12.15 -5.24 -17.75
CA ARG A 149 -12.17 -3.94 -17.06
C ARG A 149 -11.40 -3.93 -15.73
N GLY A 150 -11.62 -4.91 -14.86
CA GLY A 150 -10.87 -4.98 -13.58
C GLY A 150 -9.36 -5.13 -13.74
N LYS A 151 -8.88 -5.88 -14.75
CA LYS A 151 -7.44 -5.99 -15.05
C LYS A 151 -6.85 -4.66 -15.52
N ARG A 152 -7.65 -3.84 -16.21
CA ARG A 152 -7.23 -2.52 -16.67
C ARG A 152 -7.09 -1.54 -15.50
N ASP A 153 -8.05 -1.55 -14.59
CA ASP A 153 -8.02 -0.67 -13.42
C ASP A 153 -6.76 -0.96 -12.55
N MET A 154 -6.45 -2.25 -12.34
CA MET A 154 -5.22 -2.68 -11.65
C MET A 154 -3.94 -2.25 -12.40
N LEU A 155 -3.89 -2.44 -13.72
CA LEU A 155 -2.74 -2.02 -14.54
C LEU A 155 -2.56 -0.49 -14.53
N SER A 156 -3.64 0.28 -14.58
CA SER A 156 -3.60 1.74 -14.53
C SER A 156 -3.04 2.22 -13.19
N ALA A 157 -3.52 1.66 -12.08
CA ALA A 157 -3.02 1.96 -10.74
C ALA A 157 -1.52 1.67 -10.59
N LYS A 158 -1.05 0.56 -11.19
CA LYS A 158 0.38 0.22 -11.26
C LYS A 158 1.19 1.23 -12.07
N TYR A 159 0.67 1.73 -13.19
CA TYR A 159 1.35 2.80 -13.94
C TYR A 159 1.42 4.10 -13.15
N ILE A 160 0.37 4.42 -12.38
CA ILE A 160 0.31 5.62 -11.54
C ILE A 160 1.36 5.57 -10.43
N SER A 161 1.56 4.42 -9.76
CA SER A 161 2.57 4.30 -8.70
C SER A 161 4.00 4.56 -9.19
N GLN A 162 4.30 4.17 -10.43
CA GLN A 162 5.65 4.26 -11.01
C GLN A 162 5.96 5.61 -11.67
N ARG A 163 4.97 6.50 -11.84
CA ARG A 163 5.14 7.77 -12.55
C ARG A 163 5.41 8.92 -11.60
N ASP A 164 6.21 9.89 -12.04
CA ASP A 164 6.34 11.15 -11.34
C ASP A 164 5.21 12.12 -11.72
N GLY A 165 4.65 12.78 -10.72
CA GLY A 165 3.60 13.78 -10.81
C GLY A 165 3.91 15.02 -9.96
N TYR A 166 2.91 15.89 -9.79
CA TYR A 166 3.08 17.07 -8.96
C TYR A 166 2.89 16.67 -7.48
N ARG A 167 3.95 16.86 -6.69
CA ARG A 167 3.98 16.48 -5.27
C ARG A 167 3.44 17.59 -4.37
N HIS A 168 2.54 17.21 -3.48
CA HIS A 168 2.12 18.01 -2.34
C HIS A 168 2.38 17.19 -1.07
N SER A 169 3.14 17.73 -0.12
CA SER A 169 3.21 17.13 1.20
C SER A 169 1.89 17.40 1.93
N ILE A 170 1.20 16.33 2.33
CA ILE A 170 0.02 16.46 3.17
C ILE A 170 0.43 16.16 4.61
N LEU A 171 0.33 17.19 5.44
CA LEU A 171 0.46 17.03 6.88
C LEU A 171 -0.92 16.71 7.45
N PRO A 172 -1.00 15.82 8.45
CA PRO A 172 -2.27 15.52 9.11
C PRO A 172 -2.82 16.80 9.76
N LEU A 173 -4.14 16.95 9.81
CA LEU A 173 -4.79 18.15 10.36
C LEU A 173 -4.35 18.46 11.80
N SER A 174 -3.98 17.44 12.57
CA SER A 174 -3.40 17.57 13.91
C SER A 174 -2.08 18.36 13.96
N MET A 175 -1.38 18.51 12.83
CA MET A 175 -0.13 19.25 12.70
C MET A 175 -0.29 20.63 12.05
N THR A 176 -1.44 20.92 11.44
CA THR A 176 -1.65 22.17 10.70
C THR A 176 -2.48 23.22 11.45
N GLY A 177 -3.07 22.86 12.60
CA GLY A 177 -3.83 23.78 13.46
C GLY A 177 -5.31 23.89 13.10
#